data_AF-A0A2D8LZG5-F1
#
_entry.id   AF-A0A2D8LZG5-F1
#
_cell.length_a   1.000
_cell.length_b   1.000
_cell.length_c   1.000
_cell.angle_alpha   90.00
_cell.angle_beta   90.00
_cell.angle_gamma   90.00
#
_symmetry.space_group_name_H-M   'P 1'
#
loop_
_entity.id
_entity.type
_entity.pdbx_description
1 polymer ?
#
loop_
_entity_poly.entity_id
_entity_poly.type
_entity_poly.pdbx_seq_one_letter_code
_entity_poly.pdbx_strand_id
1 'polypeptide(L)' 'MVNIIGSALQGMNVQTNKLANAAHNIANSGDKGVNIEDLIDITEAEMAYKANVQLIPRAREMHNDLLRIFDKEV' A
#
# COMPACT_ATOMS: atom_id res chain seq x y z
N MET A 1 -6.21 14.75 6.34
CA MET A 1 -6.49 13.99 5.09
C MET A 1 -5.31 13.95 4.12
N VAL A 2 -4.78 15.10 3.67
CA VAL A 2 -3.59 15.15 2.80
C VAL A 2 -2.41 14.37 3.41
N ASN A 3 -2.22 14.46 4.73
CA ASN A 3 -1.17 13.74 5.44
C ASN A 3 -1.37 12.20 5.46
N ILE A 4 -2.62 11.73 5.44
CA ILE A 4 -2.96 10.28 5.43
C ILE A 4 -2.79 9.70 4.02
N ILE A 5 -3.16 10.47 3.00
CA ILE A 5 -2.92 10.09 1.60
C ILE A 5 -1.41 10.10 1.32
N GLY A 6 -0.68 11.08 1.85
CA GLY A 6 0.78 11.13 1.77
C GLY A 6 1.46 9.93 2.43
N SER A 7 1.05 9.56 3.65
CA SER A 7 1.61 8.39 4.33
C SER A 7 1.24 7.06 3.63
N ALA A 8 0.01 6.95 3.10
CA ALA A 8 -0.40 5.79 2.31
C ALA A 8 0.41 5.67 1.01
N LEU A 9 0.64 6.77 0.30
CA LEU A 9 1.48 6.81 -0.92
C LEU A 9 2.95 6.49 -0.63
N GLN A 10 3.48 6.98 0.50
CA GLN A 10 4.84 6.67 0.92
C GLN A 10 4.97 5.20 1.32
N GLY A 11 3.99 4.67 2.06
CA GLY A 11 3.90 3.24 2.39
C GLY A 11 3.81 2.37 1.15
N MET A 12 3.01 2.75 0.15
CA MET A 12 2.93 2.04 -1.13
C MET A 12 4.29 2.00 -1.85
N ASN A 13 5.01 3.12 -1.95
CA ASN A 13 6.33 3.15 -2.59
C ASN A 13 7.35 2.21 -1.92
N VAL A 14 7.38 2.19 -0.58
CA VAL A 14 8.27 1.30 0.16
C VAL A 14 7.94 -0.17 -0.12
N GLN A 15 6.66 -0.53 -0.12
CA GLN A 15 6.22 -1.91 -0.37
C GLN A 15 6.43 -2.32 -1.84
N THR A 16 6.24 -1.41 -2.79
CA THR A 16 6.56 -1.65 -4.21
C THR A 16 8.05 -1.94 -4.40
N ASN A 17 8.94 -1.23 -3.71
CA ASN A 17 10.38 -1.49 -3.77
C ASN A 17 10.76 -2.84 -3.15
N LYS A 18 10.15 -3.21 -2.02
CA LYS A 18 10.32 -4.54 -1.42
C LYS A 18 9.88 -5.65 -2.37
N LEU A 19 8.70 -5.51 -2.97
CA LEU A 19 8.17 -6.44 -3.97
C LEU A 19 9.09 -6.57 -5.19
N ALA A 20 9.61 -5.45 -5.71
CA ALA A 20 10.52 -5.47 -6.84
C ALA A 20 11.83 -6.22 -6.51
N ASN A 21 12.38 -6.01 -5.31
CA ASN A 21 13.57 -6.71 -4.85
C ASN A 21 13.32 -8.21 -4.66
N ALA A 22 12.22 -8.59 -4.00
CA ALA A 22 11.85 -9.98 -3.80
C ALA A 22 11.58 -10.69 -5.14
N ALA A 23 10.87 -10.05 -6.07
CA ALA A 23 10.65 -10.59 -7.41
C ALA A 23 11.97 -10.75 -8.19
N HIS A 24 12.90 -9.80 -8.05
CA HIS A 24 14.23 -9.89 -8.64
C HIS A 24 15.04 -11.04 -8.05
N ASN A 25 15.00 -11.23 -6.73
CA ASN A 25 15.66 -12.33 -6.03
C ASN A 25 15.11 -13.69 -6.48
N ILE A 26 13.78 -13.81 -6.62
CA ILE A 26 13.15 -15.05 -7.11
C ILE A 26 13.54 -15.31 -8.57
N ALA A 27 13.47 -14.31 -9.44
CA ALA A 27 13.79 -14.46 -10.86
C ALA A 27 15.27 -14.83 -11.10
N ASN A 28 16.17 -14.34 -10.24
CA ASN A 28 17.61 -14.61 -10.31
C ASN A 28 18.09 -15.69 -9.33
N SER A 29 17.18 -16.39 -8.65
CA SER A 29 17.51 -17.35 -7.58
C SER A 29 18.37 -18.54 -8.04
N GLY A 30 18.41 -18.85 -9.35
CA GLY A 30 19.24 -19.93 -9.90
C GLY A 30 19.07 -21.28 -9.15
N ASP A 31 20.10 -22.13 -9.17
CA ASP A 31 20.13 -23.45 -8.52
C ASP A 31 20.01 -23.42 -6.97
N LYS A 32 19.93 -22.24 -6.33
CA LYS A 32 19.82 -22.13 -4.87
C LYS A 32 18.38 -22.27 -4.35
N GLY A 33 17.41 -22.36 -5.25
CA GLY A 33 16.00 -22.49 -4.90
C GLY A 33 15.39 -21.18 -4.44
N VAL A 34 14.07 -21.09 -4.57
CA VAL A 34 13.29 -19.94 -4.12
C VAL A 34 13.41 -19.83 -2.60
N ASN A 35 13.92 -18.70 -2.10
CA ASN A 35 13.97 -18.44 -0.67
C ASN A 35 12.53 -18.17 -0.16
N ILE A 36 12.14 -18.86 0.91
CA ILE A 36 10.81 -18.70 1.53
C ILE A 36 10.61 -17.26 2.01
N GLU A 37 11.70 -16.58 2.39
CA GLU A 37 11.67 -15.17 2.79
C GLU A 37 11.18 -14.24 1.67
N ASP A 38 11.62 -14.46 0.42
CA ASP A 38 11.17 -13.64 -0.71
C ASP A 38 9.67 -13.84 -0.99
N LEU A 39 9.13 -15.06 -0.79
CA LEU A 39 7.69 -15.32 -0.90
C LEU A 39 6.88 -14.63 0.20
N ILE A 40 7.40 -14.59 1.42
CA ILE A 40 6.79 -13.86 2.54
C ILE A 40 6.78 -12.36 2.25
N ASP A 41 7.90 -11.82 1.76
CA ASP A 41 8.04 -10.40 1.41
C ASP A 41 7.05 -9.99 0.31
N ILE A 42 6.84 -10.82 -0.71
CA ILE A 42 5.83 -10.58 -1.75
C ILE A 42 4.42 -10.55 -1.16
N THR A 43 4.10 -11.52 -0.29
CA THR A 43 2.78 -11.63 0.33
C THR A 43 2.50 -10.46 1.26
N GLU A 44 3.48 -10.04 2.06
CA GLU A 44 3.39 -8.87 2.94
C GLU A 44 3.18 -7.60 2.12
N ALA A 45 3.95 -7.42 1.05
CA ALA A 45 3.82 -6.27 0.15
C ALA A 45 2.43 -6.22 -0.50
N GLU A 46 1.88 -7.36 -0.93
CA GLU A 46 0.54 -7.44 -1.52
C GLU A 46 -0.55 -7.07 -0.50
N MET A 47 -0.46 -7.59 0.73
CA MET A 47 -1.40 -7.24 1.80
C MET A 47 -1.35 -5.76 2.13
N ALA A 48 -0.15 -5.19 2.26
CA ALA A 48 0.06 -3.78 2.56
C ALA A 48 -0.45 -2.88 1.41
N TYR A 49 -0.24 -3.28 0.16
CA TYR A 49 -0.77 -2.59 -1.00
C TYR A 49 -2.31 -2.58 -0.99
N LYS A 50 -2.95 -3.72 -0.76
CA LYS A 50 -4.41 -3.83 -0.66
C LYS A 50 -4.98 -2.97 0.46
N ALA A 51 -4.35 -2.98 1.64
CA ALA A 51 -4.76 -2.15 2.76
C ALA A 51 -4.68 -0.65 2.42
N ASN A 52 -3.59 -0.21 1.79
CA ASN A 52 -3.40 1.19 1.40
C ASN A 52 -4.40 1.64 0.32
N VAL A 53 -4.71 0.77 -0.65
CA VAL A 53 -5.73 1.06 -1.67
C VAL A 53 -7.11 1.25 -1.04
N GLN A 54 -7.47 0.46 -0.04
CA GLN A 54 -8.76 0.58 0.66
C GLN A 54 -8.89 1.87 1.48
N LEU A 55 -7.77 2.47 1.90
CA LEU A 55 -7.78 3.74 2.64
C LEU A 55 -8.14 4.94 1.76
N ILE A 56 -7.89 4.90 0.45
CA ILE A 56 -8.12 6.02 -0.47
C ILE A 56 -9.63 6.34 -0.62
N PRO A 57 -10.52 5.37 -0.93
CA PRO A 57 -11.95 5.60 -0.94
C PRO A 57 -12.48 6.06 0.41
N ARG A 58 -12.00 5.46 1.50
CA ARG A 58 -12.44 5.83 2.85
C ARG A 58 -12.06 7.25 3.22
N ALA A 59 -10.86 7.67 2.84
CA ALA A 59 -10.42 9.06 3.00
C ALA A 59 -11.33 10.01 2.19
N ARG A 60 -11.69 9.66 0.95
CA ARG A 60 -12.61 10.46 0.11
C ARG A 60 -14.01 10.56 0.72
N GLU A 61 -14.55 9.47 1.26
CA GLU A 61 -15.83 9.48 1.98
C GLU A 61 -15.79 10.42 3.18
N MET A 62 -14.75 10.34 4.01
CA MET A 62 -14.57 11.25 5.14
C MET A 62 -14.46 12.71 4.70
N HIS A 63 -13.82 12.99 3.56
CA HIS A 63 -13.79 14.35 3.00
C HIS A 63 -15.19 14.87 2.68
N ASN A 64 -15.98 14.05 1.98
CA ASN A 64 -17.33 14.41 1.56
C ASN A 64 -18.27 14.56 2.76
N ASP A 65 -18.13 13.71 3.79
CA ASP A 65 -18.88 13.85 5.03
C ASP A 65 -18.52 15.13 5.78
N LEU A 66 -17.23 15.51 5.83
CA LEU A 66 -16.82 16.78 6.40
C LEU A 66 -17.43 17.96 5.64
N LEU A 67 -17.34 17.97 4.31
CA LEU A 67 -17.96 19.01 3.48
C LEU A 67 -19.47 19.10 3.71
N ARG A 68 -20.15 17.95 3.77
CA ARG A 68 -21.60 17.89 4.03
C ARG A 68 -21.99 18.42 5.41
N ILE A 69 -21.15 18.20 6.43
CA ILE A 69 -21.39 18.75 7.78
C ILE A 69 -21.23 20.28 7.75
N PHE A 70 -20.14 20.78 7.14
CA PHE A 70 -19.90 22.22 7.03
C PHE A 70 -20.96 22.94 6.18
N ASP A 71 -21.44 22.34 5.09
CA ASP A 71 -22.52 22.90 4.25
C ASP A 71 -23.89 22.89 4.95
N LYS A 72 -24.10 22.01 5.94
CA LYS A 72 -25.36 21.96 6.70
C LYS A 72 -25.45 22.99 7.83
N GLU A 73 -24.33 23.57 8.25
CA GLU A 73 -24.28 24.57 9.33
C GLU A 73 -24.41 26.03 8.84
N VAL A 74 -24.80 26.25 7.58
CA VAL A 74 -25.02 27.59 6.99
C VAL A 74 -26.50 27.84 6.70
#